data_AF-A0A2T1G9P4-F1
#
_entry.id   AF-A0A2T1G9P4-F1
#
_cell.length_a   1.000
_cell.length_b   1.000
_cell.length_c   1.000
_cell.angle_alpha   90.00
_cell.angle_beta   90.00
_cell.angle_gamma   90.00
#
_symmetry.space_group_name_H-M   'P 1'
#
loop_
_entity.id
_entity.type
_entity.pdbx_description
1 polymer ?
#
loop_
_entity_poly.entity_id
_entity_poly.type
_entity_poly.pdbx_seq_one_letter_code
_entity_poly.pdbx_strand_id
1 'polypeptide(L)'
;IYIRIIDRIRQQGEVSAWEVSYEEVREPHPVNYLCLQSGDKQLKYDIWDLCYQVCFLNYDGSHSEIESQIVEIDTSLIDMEAESPDWTRLDNKAKDVVARIFNNLPH
;
A
#
# COMPACT_ATOMS: atom_id res chain seq x y z
N ILE A 1 3.16 -2.45 -9.38
CA ILE A 1 3.23 -2.15 -7.92
C ILE A 1 2.06 -2.80 -7.20
N TYR A 2 0.83 -2.52 -7.63
CA TYR A 2 -0.41 -3.12 -7.11
C TYR A 2 -0.32 -4.63 -6.78
N ILE A 3 0.02 -5.47 -7.77
CA ILE A 3 0.12 -6.94 -7.58
C ILE A 3 1.09 -7.31 -6.43
N ARG A 4 2.20 -6.57 -6.27
CA ARG A 4 3.17 -6.81 -5.20
C ARG A 4 2.62 -6.40 -3.84
N ILE A 5 1.91 -5.28 -3.76
CA ILE A 5 1.21 -4.89 -2.53
C ILE A 5 0.20 -5.96 -2.12
N ILE A 6 -0.63 -6.45 -3.06
CA ILE A 6 -1.59 -7.53 -2.80
C ILE A 6 -0.91 -8.80 -2.32
N ASP A 7 0.16 -9.24 -2.99
CA ASP A 7 0.88 -10.45 -2.59
C ASP A 7 1.52 -10.32 -1.20
N ARG A 8 2.08 -9.15 -0.88
CA ARG A 8 2.65 -8.86 0.45
C ARG A 8 1.57 -8.79 1.54
N ILE A 9 0.41 -8.21 1.26
CA ILE A 9 -0.75 -8.22 2.16
C ILE A 9 -1.19 -9.65 2.45
N ARG A 10 -1.34 -10.49 1.42
CA ARG A 10 -1.75 -11.89 1.57
C ARG A 10 -0.77 -12.66 2.46
N GLN A 11 0.53 -12.54 2.19
CA GLN A 11 1.58 -13.20 2.99
C GLN A 11 1.57 -12.76 4.47
N GLN A 12 1.35 -11.47 4.75
CA GLN A 12 1.25 -10.98 6.13
C GLN A 12 -0.07 -11.40 6.79
N GLY A 13 -1.16 -11.45 6.04
CA GLY A 13 -2.45 -11.95 6.51
C GLY A 13 -2.39 -13.40 6.98
N GLU A 14 -1.65 -14.26 6.27
CA GLU A 14 -1.48 -15.68 6.62
C GLU A 14 -0.83 -15.91 7.99
N VAL A 15 -0.04 -14.94 8.48
CA VAL A 15 0.67 -15.01 9.77
C VAL A 15 0.10 -14.05 10.83
N SER A 16 -0.96 -13.31 10.49
CA SER A 16 -1.60 -12.32 11.35
C SER A 16 -2.82 -12.93 12.06
N ALA A 17 -3.21 -12.34 13.20
CA ALA A 17 -4.49 -12.62 13.83
C ALA A 17 -5.68 -11.93 13.15
N TRP A 18 -5.40 -11.03 12.19
CA TRP A 18 -6.41 -10.26 11.47
C TRP A 18 -6.86 -10.98 10.21
N GLU A 19 -8.17 -11.10 10.03
CA GLU A 19 -8.79 -11.55 8.79
C GLU A 19 -8.63 -10.49 7.69
N VAL A 20 -8.21 -10.92 6.51
CA VAL A 20 -7.95 -10.06 5.35
C VAL A 20 -9.07 -10.23 4.32
N SER A 21 -9.67 -9.12 3.91
CA SER A 21 -10.62 -9.06 2.80
C SER A 21 -10.40 -7.82 1.93
N TYR A 22 -11.04 -7.80 0.77
CA TYR A 22 -10.91 -6.71 -0.21
C TYR A 22 -12.29 -6.18 -0.60
N GLU A 23 -12.39 -4.86 -0.76
CA GLU A 23 -13.63 -4.20 -1.16
C GLU A 23 -13.35 -3.24 -2.31
N GLU A 24 -14.10 -3.39 -3.41
CA GLU A 24 -14.06 -2.46 -4.55
C GLU A 24 -15.26 -1.51 -4.46
N VAL A 25 -14.99 -0.22 -4.34
CA VAL A 25 -16.00 0.84 -4.35
C VAL A 25 -15.89 1.57 -5.67
N ARG A 26 -16.99 1.71 -6.42
CA ARG A 26 -16.99 2.30 -7.76
C ARG A 26 -17.44 3.76 -7.82
N GLU A 27 -18.17 4.21 -6.82
CA GLU A 27 -18.73 5.56 -6.75
C GLU A 27 -18.28 6.26 -5.45
N PRO A 28 -17.97 7.56 -5.48
CA PRO A 28 -17.96 8.45 -6.65
C PRO A 28 -16.79 8.20 -7.62
N HIS A 29 -15.74 7.51 -7.16
CA HIS A 29 -14.56 7.15 -7.94
C HIS A 29 -14.12 5.72 -7.56
N PRO A 30 -13.43 4.99 -8.46
CA PRO A 30 -12.98 3.63 -8.18
C PRO A 30 -11.89 3.60 -7.10
N VAL A 31 -12.16 2.94 -5.98
CA VAL A 31 -11.23 2.72 -4.87
C VAL A 31 -11.19 1.23 -4.51
N ASN A 32 -9.99 0.71 -4.28
CA ASN A 32 -9.79 -0.66 -3.82
C ASN A 32 -9.30 -0.62 -2.38
N TYR A 33 -10.07 -1.19 -1.46
CA TYR A 33 -9.74 -1.19 -0.06
C TYR A 33 -9.24 -2.55 0.42
N LEU A 34 -8.23 -2.52 1.28
CA LEU A 34 -7.87 -3.59 2.19
C LEU A 34 -8.71 -3.45 3.46
N CYS A 35 -9.48 -4.49 3.79
CA CYS A 35 -10.25 -4.59 5.02
C CYS A 35 -9.59 -5.60 5.95
N LEU A 36 -9.18 -5.15 7.14
CA LEU A 36 -8.62 -5.97 8.20
C LEU A 36 -9.62 -6.07 9.34
N GLN A 37 -9.97 -7.28 9.75
CA GLN A 37 -10.90 -7.52 10.85
C GLN A 37 -10.29 -8.41 11.94
N SER A 38 -10.49 -8.03 13.21
CA SER A 38 -10.12 -8.86 14.36
C SER A 38 -11.11 -8.62 15.51
N GLY A 39 -12.01 -9.59 15.73
CA GLY A 39 -13.13 -9.43 16.66
C GLY A 39 -14.03 -8.27 16.23
N ASP A 40 -14.22 -7.30 17.14
CA ASP A 40 -15.04 -6.10 16.90
C ASP A 40 -14.27 -4.95 16.24
N LYS A 41 -12.96 -5.10 16.01
CA LYS A 41 -12.13 -4.08 15.37
C LYS A 41 -12.14 -4.30 13.85
N GLN A 42 -12.38 -3.22 13.11
CA GLN A 42 -12.27 -3.19 11.65
C GLN A 42 -11.43 -1.99 11.23
N LEU A 43 -10.45 -2.23 10.37
CA LEU A 43 -9.59 -1.21 9.78
C LEU A 43 -9.66 -1.31 8.26
N LYS A 44 -9.63 -0.17 7.60
CA LYS A 44 -9.77 -0.06 6.14
C LYS A 44 -8.68 0.85 5.59
N TYR A 45 -7.98 0.39 4.56
CA TYR A 45 -6.86 1.10 3.93
C TYR A 45 -7.06 1.16 2.42
N ASP A 46 -6.86 2.31 1.78
CA ASP A 46 -6.85 2.42 0.32
C ASP A 46 -5.55 1.82 -0.24
N ILE A 47 -5.69 0.82 -1.10
CA ILE A 47 -4.57 0.10 -1.71
C ILE A 47 -3.80 1.01 -2.69
N TRP A 48 -4.46 1.99 -3.29
CA TRP A 48 -3.80 3.00 -4.13
C TRP A 48 -2.87 3.88 -3.32
N ASP A 49 -3.28 4.33 -2.13
CA ASP A 49 -2.42 5.10 -1.22
C ASP A 49 -1.18 4.30 -0.82
N LEU A 50 -1.34 2.99 -0.59
CA LEU A 50 -0.19 2.11 -0.33
C LEU A 50 0.74 2.00 -1.54
N CYS A 51 0.20 1.97 -2.75
CA CYS A 51 1.00 1.99 -3.97
C CYS A 51 1.76 3.33 -4.10
N TYR A 52 1.14 4.46 -3.78
CA TYR A 52 1.79 5.77 -3.81
C TYR A 52 2.92 5.88 -2.78
N GLN A 53 2.74 5.34 -1.57
CA GLN A 53 3.83 5.23 -0.59
C GLN A 53 5.03 4.41 -1.10
N VAL A 54 4.82 3.47 -2.02
CA VAL A 54 5.93 2.78 -2.69
C VAL A 54 6.59 3.69 -3.73
N CYS A 55 5.82 4.43 -4.53
CA CYS A 55 6.33 5.23 -5.65
C CYS A 55 7.09 6.50 -5.24
N PHE A 56 6.71 7.12 -4.14
CA PHE A 56 7.16 8.46 -3.78
C PHE A 56 8.08 8.44 -2.55
N LEU A 57 8.93 9.46 -2.41
CA LEU A 57 9.86 9.59 -1.29
C LEU A 57 9.21 10.21 -0.05
N ASN A 58 8.28 11.14 -0.25
CA ASN A 58 7.71 12.00 0.78
C ASN A 58 6.18 11.93 0.85
N TYR A 59 5.57 10.88 0.31
CA TYR A 59 4.11 10.69 0.35
C TYR A 59 3.63 10.25 1.74
N ASP A 60 2.71 11.00 2.33
CA ASP A 60 2.24 10.77 3.71
C ASP A 60 0.84 10.13 3.80
N GLY A 61 0.14 9.99 2.67
CA GLY A 61 -1.21 9.42 2.62
C GLY A 61 -2.31 10.35 3.12
N SER A 62 -2.03 11.64 3.31
CA SER A 62 -3.03 12.64 3.72
C SER A 62 -3.67 13.37 2.53
N HIS A 63 -3.76 12.72 1.36
CA HIS A 63 -4.45 13.32 0.22
C HIS A 63 -5.93 13.48 0.55
N SER A 64 -6.31 14.70 0.94
CA SER A 64 -7.71 15.11 0.96
C SER A 64 -8.10 15.61 -0.42
N GLU A 65 -9.39 15.60 -0.75
CA GLU A 65 -9.91 16.21 -1.98
C GLU A 65 -9.60 17.72 -2.08
N ILE A 66 -9.15 18.34 -0.98
CA ILE A 66 -8.98 19.79 -0.83
C ILE A 66 -7.50 20.19 -0.90
N GLU A 67 -6.58 19.31 -0.50
CA GLU A 67 -5.15 19.62 -0.42
C GLU A 67 -4.31 18.73 -1.35
N SER A 68 -3.62 19.38 -2.28
CA SER A 68 -2.66 18.73 -3.16
C SER A 68 -1.32 18.62 -2.44
N GLN A 69 -0.80 17.41 -2.29
CA GLN A 69 0.55 17.20 -1.80
C GLN A 69 1.57 17.29 -2.94
N ILE A 70 2.68 18.01 -2.73
CA ILE A 70 3.85 17.94 -3.62
C ILE A 70 4.63 16.68 -3.26
N VAL A 71 4.78 15.78 -4.24
CA VAL A 71 5.47 14.51 -4.08
C VAL A 71 6.71 14.44 -4.96
N GLU A 72 7.77 13.85 -4.43
CA GLU A 72 8.98 13.52 -5.17
C GLU A 72 8.90 12.05 -5.61
N ILE A 73 9.01 11.81 -6.91
CA ILE A 73 9.10 10.46 -7.47
C ILE A 73 10.40 9.84 -6.98
N ASP A 74 10.32 8.64 -6.45
CA ASP A 74 11.50 7.85 -6.14
C ASP A 74 12.09 7.29 -7.44
N THR A 75 12.89 8.12 -8.12
CA THR A 75 13.52 7.78 -9.40
C THR A 75 14.47 6.60 -9.28
N SER A 76 14.91 6.25 -8.07
CA SER A 76 15.76 5.09 -7.84
C SER A 76 15.04 3.74 -8.04
N LEU A 77 13.71 3.76 -8.17
CA LEU A 77 12.91 2.61 -8.59
C LEU A 77 12.99 2.35 -10.09
N ILE A 78 13.41 3.36 -10.85
CA ILE A 78 13.61 3.30 -12.29
C ILE A 78 15.10 3.08 -12.49
N ASP A 79 15.47 1.89 -12.90
CA ASP A 79 16.83 1.67 -13.37
C ASP A 79 16.98 2.46 -14.68
N MET A 80 17.84 3.47 -14.68
CA MET A 80 18.05 4.34 -15.84
C MET A 80 18.98 3.69 -16.89
N GLU A 81 19.68 2.60 -16.53
CA GLU A 81 20.54 1.86 -17.44
C GLU A 81 19.85 0.57 -17.94
N ALA A 82 18.94 -0.02 -17.16
CA ALA A 82 18.14 -1.16 -17.58
C ALA A 82 16.82 -0.73 -18.26
N GLU A 83 16.36 -1.53 -19.23
CA GLU A 83 15.04 -1.35 -19.87
C GLU A 83 13.85 -1.69 -18.93
N SER A 84 14.11 -1.93 -17.65
CA SER A 84 13.09 -2.36 -16.68
C SER A 84 13.29 -1.72 -15.31
N PRO A 85 12.22 -1.52 -14.51
CA PRO A 85 12.33 -1.08 -13.12
C PRO A 85 13.22 -1.99 -12.27
N ASP A 86 13.81 -1.44 -11.20
CA ASP A 86 14.46 -2.25 -10.16
C ASP A 86 13.39 -3.03 -9.37
N TRP A 87 13.09 -4.23 -9.85
CA TRP A 87 12.05 -5.08 -9.29
C TRP A 87 12.33 -5.50 -7.84
N THR A 88 13.60 -5.65 -7.47
CA THR A 88 14.01 -6.03 -6.12
C THR A 88 13.76 -4.88 -5.15
N ARG A 89 14.18 -3.66 -5.51
CA ARG A 89 13.93 -2.47 -4.69
C ARG A 89 12.44 -2.18 -4.55
N LEU A 90 11.68 -2.32 -5.63
CA LEU A 90 10.24 -2.11 -5.64
C LEU A 90 9.50 -3.12 -4.74
N ASP A 91 9.92 -4.37 -4.77
CA ASP A 91 9.38 -5.41 -3.89
C ASP A 91 9.76 -5.21 -2.41
N ASN A 92 10.99 -4.77 -2.13
CA ASN A 92 11.41 -4.39 -0.77
C ASN A 92 10.58 -3.22 -0.23
N LYS A 93 10.38 -2.15 -1.01
CA LYS A 93 9.51 -1.03 -0.59
C LYS A 93 8.08 -1.48 -0.34
N ALA A 94 7.52 -2.35 -1.20
CA ALA A 94 6.18 -2.91 -1.00
C ALA A 94 6.09 -3.73 0.30
N LYS A 95 7.10 -4.57 0.58
CA LYS A 95 7.20 -5.31 1.84
C LYS A 95 7.22 -4.38 3.06
N ASP A 96 8.02 -3.31 3.01
CA ASP A 96 8.14 -2.35 4.12
C ASP A 96 6.84 -1.59 4.35
N VAL A 97 6.16 -1.14 3.29
CA VAL A 97 4.85 -0.48 3.38
C VAL A 97 3.84 -1.38 4.08
N VAL A 98 3.70 -2.64 3.63
CA VAL A 98 2.74 -3.58 4.23
C VAL A 98 3.15 -3.93 5.67
N ALA A 99 4.42 -4.16 5.94
CA ALA A 99 4.90 -4.46 7.30
C ALA A 99 4.56 -3.34 8.28
N ARG A 100 4.67 -2.06 7.87
CA ARG A 100 4.27 -0.92 8.71
C ARG A 100 2.78 -0.96 9.07
N ILE A 101 1.90 -1.33 8.14
CA ILE A 101 0.46 -1.45 8.42
C ILE A 101 0.25 -2.51 9.50
N PHE A 102 0.76 -3.72 9.29
CA PHE A 102 0.53 -4.84 10.20
C PHE A 102 1.18 -4.64 11.58
N ASN A 103 2.35 -3.99 11.65
CA ASN A 103 3.02 -3.67 12.91
C ASN A 103 2.30 -2.58 13.73
N ASN A 104 1.48 -1.73 13.07
CA ASN A 104 0.71 -0.68 13.74
C ASN A 104 -0.73 -1.13 14.06
N LEU A 105 -1.07 -2.41 13.82
CA LEU A 105 -2.40 -2.92 14.17
C LEU A 105 -2.58 -2.97 15.69
N PRO A 106 -3.74 -2.59 16.21
CA PRO A 106 -4.00 -2.58 17.64
C PRO A 106 -4.09 -4.02 18.18
N HIS A 107 -3.21 -4.37 19.12
CA HIS A 107 -3.23 -5.65 19.83
C HIS A 107 -4.50 -5.85 20.69
#